data_AF-A0A2I6QNE5-F1
#
_entry.id   AF-A0A2I6QNE5-F1
#
_cell.length_a   1.000
_cell.length_b   1.000
_cell.length_c   1.000
_cell.angle_alpha   90.00
_cell.angle_beta   90.00
_cell.angle_gamma   90.00
#
_symmetry.space_group_name_H-M   'P 1'
#
loop_
_entity.id
_entity.type
_entity.pdbx_description
1 polymer ?
#
loop_
_entity_poly.entity_id
_entity_poly.type
_entity_poly.pdbx_seq_one_letter_code
_entity_poly.pdbx_strand_id
1 'polypeptide(L)'
;MVAPAVGDLTGSGTISPQHALNFQMRATIKSSSHILTALGQKSDVTIPFTITGTSADPSFKPDVKGAAKETLQQYTKDPSKAIDTAKGILDMFRKPKDPAPQK
;
A
#
# COMPACT_ATOMS: atom_id res chain seq x y z
N MET A 1 13.85 -15.72 23.06
CA MET A 1 12.75 -15.57 22.06
C MET A 1 13.27 -14.68 20.95
N VAL A 2 13.03 -15.02 19.69
CA VAL A 2 13.41 -14.19 18.52
C VAL A 2 12.12 -13.57 17.98
N ALA A 3 12.06 -12.25 17.89
CA ALA A 3 10.92 -11.57 17.29
C ALA A 3 10.92 -11.81 15.77
N PRO A 4 9.78 -12.13 15.14
CA PRO A 4 9.70 -12.21 13.68
C PRO A 4 10.06 -10.87 13.04
N ALA A 5 10.79 -10.90 11.94
CA ALA A 5 11.08 -9.69 11.18
C ALA A 5 9.77 -9.13 10.58
N VAL A 6 9.42 -7.89 10.95
CA VAL A 6 8.21 -7.19 10.48
C VAL A 6 8.39 -6.67 9.04
N GLY A 7 9.61 -6.29 8.68
CA GLY A 7 9.90 -5.61 7.43
C GLY A 7 11.34 -5.12 7.33
N ASP A 8 11.63 -4.42 6.23
CA ASP A 8 12.92 -3.78 5.92
C ASP A 8 12.75 -2.25 5.93
N LEU A 9 13.72 -1.53 6.49
CA LEU A 9 13.78 -0.06 6.41
C LEU A 9 15.05 0.34 5.68
N THR A 10 14.90 1.04 4.55
CA THR A 10 16.01 1.54 3.75
C THR A 10 15.86 3.04 3.55
N GLY A 11 16.97 3.73 3.33
CA GLY A 11 16.93 5.16 3.03
C GLY A 11 18.30 5.76 2.82
N SER A 12 18.31 6.95 2.26
CA SER A 12 19.51 7.74 2.03
C SER A 12 19.22 9.20 2.31
N GLY A 13 20.25 9.93 2.72
CA GLY A 13 20.11 11.33 3.06
C GLY A 13 21.37 11.94 3.63
N THR A 14 21.24 13.19 4.04
CA THR A 14 22.35 13.97 4.57
C THR A 14 21.96 14.67 5.86
N ILE A 15 23.00 15.00 6.63
CA ILE A 15 22.92 15.89 7.79
C ILE A 15 23.83 17.07 7.48
N SER A 16 23.31 18.29 7.53
CA SER A 16 24.15 19.48 7.37
C SER A 16 24.94 19.81 8.65
N PRO A 17 25.96 20.67 8.59
CA PRO A 17 26.64 21.17 9.78
C PRO A 17 25.71 21.90 10.77
N GLN A 18 24.59 22.43 10.30
CA GLN A 18 23.53 23.04 11.13
C GLN A 18 22.54 22.00 11.67
N HIS A 19 22.88 20.71 11.58
CA HIS A 19 22.04 19.58 12.00
C HIS A 19 20.71 19.45 11.25
N ALA A 20 20.59 20.08 10.06
CA ALA A 20 19.40 19.92 9.25
C ALA A 20 19.37 18.53 8.61
N LEU A 21 18.22 17.86 8.65
CA LEU A 21 18.01 16.53 8.11
C LEU A 21 17.39 16.62 6.72
N ASN A 22 17.85 15.77 5.81
CA ASN A 22 17.20 15.55 4.53
C ASN A 22 17.37 14.09 4.11
N PHE A 23 16.42 13.25 4.51
CA PHE A 23 16.44 11.82 4.21
C PHE A 23 15.21 11.37 3.43
N GLN A 24 15.45 10.54 2.43
CA GLN A 24 14.44 9.81 1.67
C GLN A 24 14.42 8.37 2.17
N MET A 25 13.30 7.96 2.74
CA MET A 25 13.15 6.68 3.42
C MET A 25 12.09 5.80 2.73
N ARG A 26 12.26 4.48 2.84
CA ARG A 26 11.35 3.45 2.37
C ARG A 26 11.24 2.35 3.42
N ALA A 27 10.05 2.21 4.00
CA ALA A 27 9.72 1.10 4.88
C ALA A 27 8.95 0.04 4.09
N THR A 28 9.46 -1.17 3.99
CA THR A 28 8.78 -2.32 3.37
C THR A 28 8.30 -3.25 4.47
N ILE A 29 6.98 -3.35 4.66
CA ILE A 29 6.37 -4.30 5.58
C ILE A 29 6.07 -5.58 4.80
N LYS A 30 6.59 -6.71 5.28
CA LYS A 30 6.37 -8.00 4.61
C LYS A 30 4.94 -8.48 4.83
N SER A 31 4.35 -9.09 3.81
CA SER A 31 3.01 -9.70 3.84
C SER A 31 2.85 -10.76 4.93
N SER A 32 3.94 -11.41 5.33
CA SER A 32 4.00 -12.34 6.47
C SER A 32 3.85 -11.65 7.84
N SER A 33 3.91 -10.32 7.89
CA SER A 33 3.62 -9.56 9.11
C SER A 33 2.15 -9.67 9.47
N HIS A 34 1.89 -9.97 10.75
CA HIS A 34 0.53 -10.05 11.30
C HIS A 34 -0.27 -8.76 11.11
N ILE A 35 0.40 -7.60 11.03
CA ILE A 35 -0.24 -6.29 10.81
C ILE A 35 -0.88 -6.23 9.43
N LEU A 36 -0.16 -6.64 8.38
CA LEU A 36 -0.69 -6.63 7.01
C LEU A 36 -1.75 -7.72 6.80
N THR A 37 -1.53 -8.89 7.39
CA THR A 37 -2.52 -9.98 7.35
C THR A 37 -3.84 -9.54 8.01
N ALA A 38 -3.79 -8.84 9.15
CA ALA A 38 -4.97 -8.29 9.82
C ALA A 38 -5.71 -7.23 8.98
N LEU A 39 -4.99 -6.53 8.10
CA LEU A 39 -5.55 -5.57 7.14
C LEU A 39 -5.96 -6.22 5.81
N GLY A 40 -5.92 -7.55 5.69
CA GLY A 40 -6.25 -8.28 4.47
C GLY A 40 -5.28 -8.07 3.31
N GLN A 41 -4.11 -7.47 3.57
CA GLN A 41 -3.06 -7.24 2.58
C GLN A 41 -2.28 -8.54 2.33
N LYS A 42 -2.27 -8.99 1.07
CA LYS A 42 -1.63 -10.24 0.65
C LYS A 42 -0.26 -10.05 0.00
N SER A 43 0.18 -8.81 -0.12
CA SER A 43 1.45 -8.41 -0.71
C SER A 43 2.22 -7.51 0.23
N ASP A 44 3.53 -7.48 0.07
CA ASP A 44 4.40 -6.56 0.80
C ASP A 44 3.97 -5.11 0.48
N VAL A 45 3.99 -4.26 1.50
CA VAL A 45 3.61 -2.85 1.39
C VAL A 45 4.84 -2.00 1.62
N THR A 46 5.19 -1.18 0.63
CA THR A 46 6.28 -0.20 0.75
C THR A 46 5.71 1.19 0.97
N ILE A 47 6.16 1.87 2.02
CA ILE A 47 5.71 3.20 2.41
C ILE A 47 6.89 4.16 2.31
N PRO A 48 6.92 5.05 1.30
CA PRO A 48 7.92 6.10 1.21
C PRO A 48 7.58 7.26 2.14
N PHE A 49 8.60 7.81 2.79
CA PHE A 49 8.48 9.03 3.61
C PHE A 49 9.79 9.79 3.62
N THR A 50 9.75 11.05 4.00
CA THR A 50 10.94 11.89 4.13
C THR A 50 11.15 12.31 5.58
N ILE A 51 12.41 12.48 5.97
CA ILE A 51 12.78 13.06 7.27
C ILE A 51 13.44 14.40 7.00
N THR A 52 12.84 15.45 7.53
CA THR A 52 13.28 16.84 7.38
C THR A 52 13.34 17.52 8.75
N GLY A 53 13.66 18.82 8.81
CA GLY A 53 13.79 19.54 10.08
C GLY A 53 15.21 19.44 10.61
N THR A 54 15.37 19.35 11.93
CA THR A 54 16.69 19.24 12.57
C THR A 54 16.81 17.93 13.33
N SER A 55 18.03 17.56 13.74
CA SER A 55 18.21 16.40 14.61
C SER A 55 17.54 16.55 15.99
N ALA A 56 17.28 17.78 16.44
CA ALA A 56 16.58 18.06 17.69
C ALA A 56 15.05 18.06 17.53
N ASP A 57 14.56 18.39 16.33
CA ASP A 57 13.14 18.39 15.98
C ASP A 57 12.95 17.80 14.56
N PRO A 58 12.99 16.46 14.43
CA PRO A 58 12.83 15.79 13.16
C PRO A 58 11.35 15.71 12.74
N SER A 59 11.07 16.02 11.48
CA SER A 59 9.72 15.95 10.88
C SER A 59 9.63 14.83 9.85
N PHE A 60 8.71 13.89 10.10
CA PHE A 60 8.45 12.72 9.25
C PHE A 60 7.23 12.98 8.37
N LYS A 61 7.45 13.08 7.06
CA LYS A 61 6.40 13.43 6.10
C LYS A 61 6.16 12.25 5.16
N PRO A 62 4.95 11.63 5.18
CA PRO A 62 4.59 10.60 4.23
C PRO A 62 4.66 11.13 2.79
N ASP A 63 5.29 10.39 1.88
CA ASP A 63 5.24 10.69 0.45
C ASP A 63 3.98 10.04 -0.15
N VAL A 64 2.85 10.72 0.06
CA VAL A 64 1.55 10.27 -0.44
C VAL A 64 1.48 10.21 -1.96
N LYS A 65 2.33 10.96 -2.68
CA LYS A 65 2.40 10.88 -4.15
C LYS A 65 3.03 9.57 -4.60
N GLY A 66 4.10 9.15 -3.92
CA GLY A 66 4.73 7.85 -4.13
C GLY A 66 3.79 6.69 -3.84
N ALA A 67 3.18 6.71 -2.65
CA ALA A 67 2.26 5.64 -2.21
C ALA A 67 1.02 5.53 -3.12
N ALA A 68 0.36 6.64 -3.45
CA ALA A 68 -0.82 6.62 -4.32
C ALA A 68 -0.50 6.16 -5.75
N LYS A 69 0.67 6.53 -6.29
CA LYS A 69 1.12 6.04 -7.60
C LYS A 69 1.34 4.52 -7.59
N GLU A 70 1.87 3.97 -6.51
CA GLU A 70 2.13 2.54 -6.36
C GLU A 70 0.81 1.75 -6.23
N THR A 71 -0.13 2.25 -5.44
CA THR A 71 -1.50 1.71 -5.34
C THR A 71 -2.23 1.79 -6.68
N LEU A 72 -2.24 2.94 -7.34
CA LEU A 72 -2.87 3.11 -8.65
C LEU A 72 -2.25 2.21 -9.72
N GLN A 73 -0.93 2.03 -9.71
CA GLN A 73 -0.25 1.09 -10.61
C GLN A 73 -0.59 -0.36 -10.32
N GLN A 74 -0.79 -0.76 -9.06
CA GLN A 74 -1.27 -2.10 -8.74
C GLN A 74 -2.67 -2.35 -9.30
N TYR A 75 -3.57 -1.35 -9.25
CA TYR A 75 -4.91 -1.47 -9.83
C TYR A 75 -4.92 -1.38 -11.36
N THR A 76 -4.04 -0.59 -11.98
CA THR A 76 -3.96 -0.47 -13.46
C THR A 76 -3.14 -1.55 -14.14
N LYS A 77 -2.33 -2.34 -13.41
CA LYS A 77 -1.58 -3.48 -13.95
C LYS A 77 -2.41 -4.75 -14.14
N ASP A 78 -3.63 -4.81 -13.61
CA ASP A 78 -4.54 -5.96 -13.78
C ASP A 78 -5.90 -5.55 -14.42
N PRO A 79 -5.89 -4.85 -15.59
CA PRO A 79 -7.10 -4.33 -16.21
C PRO A 79 -8.07 -5.44 -16.64
N SER A 80 -7.57 -6.65 -16.90
CA SER A 80 -8.39 -7.81 -17.26
C SER A 80 -9.31 -8.24 -16.12
N LYS A 81 -8.82 -8.29 -14.87
CA LYS A 81 -9.65 -8.66 -13.71
C LYS A 81 -10.68 -7.59 -13.35
N ALA A 82 -10.36 -6.32 -13.58
CA ALA A 82 -11.31 -5.22 -13.40
C ALA A 82 -12.45 -5.31 -14.42
N ILE A 83 -12.14 -5.63 -15.68
CA ILE A 83 -13.14 -5.84 -16.74
C ILE A 83 -13.99 -7.08 -16.47
N ASP A 84 -13.39 -8.19 -16.03
CA ASP A 84 -14.12 -9.44 -15.74
C ASP A 84 -15.03 -9.30 -14.52
N THR A 85 -14.57 -8.59 -13.49
CA THR A 85 -15.40 -8.26 -12.33
C THR A 85 -16.56 -7.36 -12.76
N ALA A 86 -16.29 -6.29 -13.52
CA ALA A 86 -17.32 -5.39 -14.05
C ALA A 86 -18.36 -6.11 -14.93
N LYS A 87 -17.92 -7.07 -15.76
CA LYS A 87 -18.82 -7.93 -16.54
C LYS A 87 -19.68 -8.82 -15.64
N GLY A 88 -19.12 -9.44 -14.62
CA GLY A 88 -19.86 -10.27 -13.67
C GLY A 88 -20.96 -9.51 -12.92
N ILE A 89 -20.67 -8.28 -12.45
CA ILE A 89 -21.70 -7.42 -11.84
C ILE A 89 -22.74 -6.97 -12.87
N LEU A 90 -22.31 -6.60 -14.09
CA LEU A 90 -23.26 -6.24 -15.15
C LEU A 90 -24.19 -7.41 -15.51
N ASP A 91 -23.68 -8.64 -15.55
CA ASP A 91 -24.50 -9.85 -15.76
C ASP A 91 -25.49 -10.11 -14.61
N MET A 92 -25.09 -9.83 -13.36
CA MET A 92 -26.01 -9.92 -12.22
C MET A 92 -27.10 -8.86 -12.24
N PHE A 93 -26.79 -7.64 -12.72
CA PHE A 93 -27.79 -6.58 -12.91
C PHE A 93 -28.68 -6.83 -14.14
N ARG A 94 -28.18 -7.57 -15.14
CA ARG A 94 -28.90 -7.86 -16.38
C ARG A 94 -29.76 -9.11 -16.29
N LYS A 95 -29.46 -10.07 -15.41
CA LYS A 95 -30.35 -11.21 -15.15
C LYS A 95 -31.56 -10.77 -14.34
N PRO A 96 -32.79 -10.81 -14.89
CA PRO A 96 -33.99 -10.78 -14.07
C PRO A 96 -34.01 -12.05 -13.20
N LYS A 97 -34.54 -11.95 -11.97
CA LYS A 97 -34.91 -13.15 -11.20
C LYS A 97 -35.90 -13.97 -12.03
N ASP A 98 -35.51 -15.18 -12.45
CA ASP A 98 -36.46 -16.10 -13.07
C ASP A 98 -37.63 -16.36 -12.09
N PRO A 99 -38.89 -16.31 -12.57
CA PRO A 99 -40.05 -16.54 -11.72
C PRO A 99 -40.06 -17.99 -11.24
N ALA A 100 -40.42 -18.19 -9.97
CA ALA A 100 -40.48 -19.49 -9.31
C ALA A 100 -41.31 -20.52 -10.12
N PRO A 101 -40.93 -21.81 -10.09
CA PRO A 101 -41.63 -22.84 -10.85
C PRO A 101 -43.08 -22.94 -10.33
N GLN A 102 -44.04 -22.69 -11.22
CA GLN A 102 -45.45 -22.93 -10.93
C GLN A 102 -45.70 -24.43 -10.93
N LYS A 103 -46.45 -24.86 -9.92
CA LYS A 103 -46.72 -26.23 -9.50
C LYS A 103 -47.75 -26.92 -10.39
#